data_AF-A0A971QSJ2-F1
#
_entry.id   AF-A0A971QSJ2-F1
#
_cell.length_a   1.000
_cell.length_b   1.000
_cell.length_c   1.000
_cell.angle_alpha   90.00
_cell.angle_beta   90.00
_cell.angle_gamma   90.00
#
_symmetry.space_group_name_H-M   'P 1'
#
loop_
_entity.id
_entity.type
_entity.pdbx_description
1 polymer ?
#
loop_
_entity_poly.entity_id
_entity_poly.type
_entity_poly.pdbx_seq_one_letter_code
_entity_poly.pdbx_strand_id
1 'polypeptide(L)'
;MNAKDNINRGSGSPEARFLKGLVWVAVAGLLAACEINDPVGEISRPGFMAAGVYWDVPVTNVTAGNEVAFQAQYWSVDKRYTSLGVWYDVVRKMKYSLIFPPTGFTFLLDSTELVRESQEIRPFVHDENGYSGEKKAFVIDGTFPVSYTLAALEYKNPLTWEQTRIDQLIPEGVRKRFINGFFAQLGYQDFKTLLVTQNGVVPADTLETWFDTVTTDGTVSRPVKPEALPLLRQKVDQLPFSALVYNKNRQFYAVEFSRNYELNARFRVVNGQQVANFSDVKRITVF
;
A
#
# COMPACT_ATOMS: atom_id res chain seq x y z
N MET A 1 23.33 -100.22 -15.91
CA MET A 1 23.72 -100.93 -17.15
C MET A 1 24.72 -100.05 -17.87
N ASN A 2 25.96 -100.53 -17.99
CA ASN A 2 27.10 -100.04 -18.78
C ASN A 2 27.53 -98.56 -18.63
N ALA A 3 28.63 -98.20 -17.96
CA ALA A 3 30.03 -98.64 -18.02
C ALA A 3 30.91 -97.69 -18.84
N LYS A 4 32.14 -97.54 -18.32
CA LYS A 4 33.40 -97.04 -18.91
C LYS A 4 33.72 -95.57 -18.61
N ASP A 5 34.60 -95.28 -17.65
CA ASP A 5 36.05 -95.58 -17.55
C ASP A 5 36.92 -94.52 -18.26
N ASN A 6 37.61 -93.69 -17.48
CA ASN A 6 39.09 -93.56 -17.45
C ASN A 6 39.47 -92.33 -16.61
N ILE A 7 40.02 -92.45 -15.40
CA ILE A 7 41.37 -92.88 -14.97
C ILE A 7 42.42 -91.74 -15.00
N ASN A 8 42.81 -91.35 -13.78
CA ASN A 8 44.14 -90.91 -13.28
C ASN A 8 44.73 -89.57 -13.75
N ARG A 9 45.46 -88.79 -12.93
CA ARG A 9 46.29 -89.17 -11.76
C ARG A 9 46.71 -87.94 -10.94
N GLY A 10 46.68 -88.07 -9.61
CA GLY A 10 47.59 -87.44 -8.62
C GLY A 10 47.56 -85.90 -8.46
N SER A 11 47.80 -85.31 -7.29
CA SER A 11 48.15 -85.81 -5.96
C SER A 11 48.22 -84.58 -5.04
N GLY A 12 47.77 -84.71 -3.78
CA GLY A 12 48.23 -83.85 -2.68
C GLY A 12 47.23 -82.82 -2.16
N SER A 13 46.59 -83.14 -1.05
CA SER A 13 46.18 -82.17 -0.01
C SER A 13 47.22 -82.26 1.14
N PRO A 14 47.17 -81.45 2.22
CA PRO A 14 46.46 -80.19 2.44
C PRO A 14 47.38 -79.11 3.10
N GLU A 15 46.76 -78.01 3.54
CA GLU A 15 47.18 -77.13 4.64
C GLU A 15 48.06 -75.90 4.36
N ALA A 16 47.36 -74.77 4.37
CA ALA A 16 47.65 -73.58 5.18
C ALA A 16 49.06 -72.98 5.10
N ARG A 17 49.15 -71.83 4.41
CA ARG A 17 49.89 -70.69 4.94
C ARG A 17 49.36 -69.37 4.39
N PHE A 18 48.81 -68.62 5.35
CA PHE A 18 48.57 -67.19 5.37
C PHE A 18 49.70 -66.36 4.71
N LEU A 19 49.28 -65.18 4.24
CA LEU A 19 50.10 -64.01 3.86
C LEU A 19 51.02 -64.19 2.66
N LYS A 20 50.56 -63.68 1.51
CA LYS A 20 51.26 -62.71 0.64
C LYS A 20 50.46 -62.54 -0.65
N GLY A 21 49.51 -61.61 -0.61
CA GLY A 21 48.69 -61.26 -1.76
C GLY A 21 47.87 -59.99 -1.49
N LEU A 22 48.42 -59.09 -0.68
CA LEU A 22 47.98 -57.71 -0.60
C LEU A 22 49.01 -56.91 -1.41
N VAL A 23 48.55 -55.90 -2.15
CA VAL A 23 49.30 -55.10 -3.12
C VAL A 23 49.34 -55.73 -4.51
N TRP A 24 48.31 -55.44 -5.33
CA TRP A 24 48.41 -55.08 -6.77
C TRP A 24 47.06 -54.99 -7.51
N VAL A 25 45.91 -54.95 -6.82
CA VAL A 25 44.59 -54.66 -7.45
C VAL A 25 44.01 -53.29 -7.06
N ALA A 26 44.73 -52.46 -6.31
CA ALA A 26 44.26 -51.13 -5.88
C ALA A 26 44.73 -49.95 -6.76
N VAL A 27 45.15 -50.18 -8.02
CA VAL A 27 45.69 -49.11 -8.90
C VAL A 27 44.86 -48.87 -10.17
N ALA A 28 43.83 -49.68 -10.46
CA ALA A 28 42.97 -49.50 -11.64
C ALA A 28 41.58 -48.88 -11.35
N GLY A 29 41.35 -48.36 -10.13
CA GLY A 29 40.07 -47.77 -9.71
C GLY A 29 40.09 -46.25 -9.44
N LEU A 30 41.21 -45.57 -9.65
CA LEU A 30 41.40 -44.17 -9.24
C LEU A 30 41.32 -43.13 -10.38
N LEU A 31 40.84 -43.52 -11.58
CA LEU A 31 40.66 -42.57 -12.70
C LEU A 31 39.19 -42.27 -13.04
N ALA A 32 38.23 -42.67 -12.19
CA ALA A 32 36.81 -42.34 -12.36
C ALA A 32 36.23 -41.53 -11.18
N ALA A 33 37.09 -40.84 -10.43
CA ALA A 33 36.70 -40.02 -9.28
C ALA A 33 37.57 -38.76 -9.18
N CYS A 34 37.52 -37.92 -10.21
CA CYS A 34 37.94 -36.51 -10.16
C CYS A 34 37.13 -35.69 -11.18
N GLU A 35 35.80 -35.84 -11.15
CA GLU A 35 34.89 -34.85 -11.76
C GLU A 35 33.58 -34.70 -10.97
N ILE A 36 33.55 -35.20 -9.73
CA ILE A 36 32.45 -34.97 -8.79
C ILE A 36 33.08 -34.26 -7.60
N ASN A 37 32.65 -33.01 -7.39
CA ASN A 37 33.11 -32.06 -6.37
C ASN A 37 34.34 -31.20 -6.75
N ASP A 38 34.21 -30.40 -7.81
CA ASP A 38 34.86 -29.08 -7.85
C ASP A 38 33.87 -28.00 -7.36
N PRO A 39 33.94 -27.58 -6.08
CA PRO A 39 33.06 -26.52 -5.57
C PRO A 39 33.48 -25.12 -6.04
N VAL A 40 34.58 -24.95 -6.77
CA VAL A 40 35.07 -23.62 -7.18
C VAL A 40 34.37 -23.11 -8.44
N GLY A 41 33.81 -24.01 -9.26
CA GLY A 41 32.97 -23.64 -10.41
C GLY A 41 31.55 -23.16 -10.04
N GLU A 42 31.08 -23.47 -8.82
CA GLU A 42 29.75 -23.07 -8.31
C GLU A 42 29.80 -21.96 -7.25
N ILE A 43 30.94 -21.75 -6.57
CA ILE A 43 31.12 -20.65 -5.59
C ILE A 43 31.39 -19.29 -6.27
N SER A 44 31.64 -19.24 -7.58
CA SER A 44 31.93 -18.00 -8.31
C SER A 44 30.85 -17.55 -9.30
N ARG A 45 29.66 -18.20 -9.33
CA ARG A 45 28.53 -17.64 -10.09
C ARG A 45 28.00 -16.42 -9.33
N PRO A 46 28.04 -15.20 -9.90
CA PRO A 46 27.14 -14.16 -9.43
C PRO A 46 25.73 -14.79 -9.43
N GLY A 47 24.96 -14.62 -8.34
CA GLY A 47 23.60 -15.16 -8.28
C GLY A 47 22.82 -14.83 -9.56
N PHE A 48 21.85 -15.69 -9.93
CA PHE A 48 21.07 -15.53 -11.16
C PHE A 48 20.67 -14.05 -11.38
N MET A 49 21.16 -13.46 -12.48
CA MET A 49 20.97 -12.04 -12.73
C MET A 49 19.55 -11.79 -13.23
N ALA A 50 18.81 -10.92 -12.54
CA ALA A 50 17.47 -10.53 -12.97
C ALA A 50 17.51 -9.77 -14.32
N ALA A 51 16.41 -9.81 -15.07
CA ALA A 51 16.28 -9.00 -16.26
C ALA A 51 16.33 -7.50 -15.92
N GLY A 52 16.95 -6.70 -16.80
CA GLY A 52 16.81 -5.25 -16.78
C GLY A 52 15.43 -4.85 -17.28
N VAL A 53 14.84 -3.84 -16.65
CA VAL A 53 13.55 -3.28 -17.03
C VAL A 53 13.54 -1.78 -16.81
N TYR A 54 13.06 -1.06 -17.81
CA TYR A 54 12.71 0.35 -17.77
C TYR A 54 11.29 0.48 -18.32
N TRP A 55 10.53 1.44 -17.84
CA TRP A 55 9.25 1.74 -18.44
C TRP A 55 8.86 3.20 -18.24
N ASP A 56 7.94 3.64 -19.08
CA ASP A 56 7.37 4.97 -19.02
C ASP A 56 5.86 4.92 -19.17
N VAL A 57 5.19 5.78 -18.40
CA VAL A 57 3.74 5.96 -18.42
C VAL A 57 3.49 7.45 -18.67
N PRO A 58 3.23 7.86 -19.92
CA PRO A 58 3.21 9.27 -20.30
C PRO A 58 2.08 10.06 -19.64
N VAL A 59 0.98 9.38 -19.28
CA VAL A 59 -0.18 10.01 -18.63
C VAL A 59 -0.41 9.39 -17.26
N THR A 60 -0.21 10.19 -16.22
CA THR A 60 -0.37 9.78 -14.82
C THR A 60 -1.63 10.33 -14.15
N ASN A 61 -2.51 10.97 -14.93
CA ASN A 61 -3.81 11.46 -14.50
C ASN A 61 -4.86 10.82 -15.40
N VAL A 62 -5.65 9.89 -14.86
CA VAL A 62 -6.50 9.00 -15.67
C VAL A 62 -7.91 8.94 -15.09
N THR A 63 -8.91 8.99 -15.97
CA THR A 63 -10.31 8.79 -15.56
C THR A 63 -10.58 7.32 -15.27
N ALA A 64 -11.30 7.03 -14.19
CA ALA A 64 -11.71 5.67 -13.88
C ALA A 64 -12.46 5.01 -15.06
N GLY A 65 -12.11 3.76 -15.39
CA GLY A 65 -12.67 3.03 -16.53
C GLY A 65 -11.86 3.14 -17.82
N ASN A 66 -10.93 4.09 -17.93
CA ASN A 66 -10.10 4.24 -19.12
C ASN A 66 -8.87 3.30 -19.10
N GLU A 67 -8.28 3.10 -20.27
CA GLU A 67 -6.97 2.45 -20.41
C GLU A 67 -5.82 3.45 -20.26
N VAL A 68 -4.69 2.96 -19.73
CA VAL A 68 -3.43 3.71 -19.60
C VAL A 68 -2.42 3.14 -20.56
N ALA A 69 -1.93 3.98 -21.48
CA ALA A 69 -0.83 3.63 -22.36
C ALA A 69 0.51 3.67 -21.61
N PHE A 70 1.42 2.79 -21.99
CA PHE A 70 2.79 2.75 -21.48
C PHE A 70 3.75 2.23 -22.56
N GLN A 71 5.04 2.51 -22.36
CA GLN A 71 6.11 1.84 -23.07
C GLN A 71 7.05 1.16 -22.06
N ALA A 72 7.32 -0.13 -22.24
CA ALA A 72 8.30 -0.86 -21.46
C ALA A 72 9.48 -1.28 -22.34
N GLN A 73 10.67 -1.29 -21.75
CA GLN A 73 11.91 -1.77 -22.32
C GLN A 73 12.50 -2.80 -21.39
N TYR A 74 12.90 -3.95 -21.92
CA TYR A 74 13.42 -5.03 -21.10
C TYR A 74 14.51 -5.83 -21.83
N TRP A 75 15.48 -6.32 -21.06
CA TRP A 75 16.61 -7.08 -21.59
C TRP A 75 17.14 -8.05 -20.53
N SER A 76 17.72 -9.16 -20.96
CA SER A 76 18.32 -10.15 -20.06
C SER A 76 19.52 -10.79 -20.75
N VAL A 77 20.50 -11.22 -19.96
CA VAL A 77 21.70 -11.90 -20.47
C VAL A 77 21.34 -13.25 -21.10
N ASP A 78 20.36 -13.96 -20.53
CA ASP A 78 19.87 -15.25 -21.04
C ASP A 78 18.91 -15.11 -22.23
N LYS A 79 18.47 -13.88 -22.55
CA LYS A 79 17.49 -13.53 -23.60
C LYS A 79 16.21 -14.38 -23.57
N ARG A 80 15.85 -14.91 -22.40
CA ARG A 80 14.65 -15.74 -22.20
C ARG A 80 13.75 -15.06 -21.19
N TYR A 81 12.45 -15.14 -21.40
CA TYR A 81 11.45 -14.49 -20.58
C TYR A 81 10.29 -15.44 -20.35
N THR A 82 9.82 -15.52 -19.11
CA THR A 82 8.73 -16.44 -18.72
C THR A 82 7.48 -15.71 -18.28
N SER A 83 7.59 -14.46 -17.83
CA SER A 83 6.45 -13.62 -17.48
C SER A 83 6.80 -12.16 -17.67
N LEU A 84 5.89 -11.43 -18.30
CA LEU A 84 5.92 -9.98 -18.46
C LEU A 84 4.52 -9.48 -18.04
N GLY A 85 4.44 -8.41 -17.27
CA GLY A 85 3.14 -7.96 -16.80
C GLY A 85 3.13 -6.59 -16.17
N VAL A 86 2.00 -5.90 -16.27
CA VAL A 86 1.73 -4.70 -15.46
C VAL A 86 1.12 -5.14 -14.14
N TRP A 87 1.69 -4.64 -13.06
CA TRP A 87 1.27 -4.87 -11.68
C TRP A 87 1.01 -3.53 -11.01
N TYR A 88 -0.04 -3.43 -10.22
CA TYR A 88 -0.22 -2.27 -9.35
C TYR A 88 -0.94 -2.66 -8.07
N ASP A 89 -0.69 -1.87 -7.02
CA ASP A 89 -1.57 -1.78 -5.87
C ASP A 89 -2.53 -0.59 -6.02
N VAL A 90 -3.50 -0.46 -5.11
CA VAL A 90 -4.40 0.70 -5.06
C VAL A 90 -4.38 1.32 -3.68
N VAL A 91 -4.07 2.60 -3.67
CA VAL A 91 -4.13 3.46 -2.49
C VAL A 91 -5.34 4.37 -2.61
N ARG A 92 -6.21 4.34 -1.61
CA ARG A 92 -7.30 5.30 -1.41
C ARG A 92 -6.78 6.48 -0.62
N LYS A 93 -6.99 7.69 -1.15
CA LYS A 93 -6.67 8.95 -0.47
C LYS A 93 -7.96 9.68 -0.18
N MET A 94 -8.11 10.15 1.05
CA MET A 94 -9.27 10.86 1.54
C MET A 94 -8.82 12.17 2.17
N LYS A 95 -9.57 13.23 1.91
CA LYS A 95 -9.36 14.54 2.55
C LYS A 95 -10.66 15.00 3.18
N TYR A 96 -10.54 15.56 4.37
CA TYR A 96 -11.64 16.13 5.14
C TYR A 96 -11.30 17.59 5.44
N SER A 97 -12.23 18.49 5.13
CA SER A 97 -12.17 19.90 5.53
C SER A 97 -13.49 20.26 6.21
N LEU A 98 -13.42 20.53 7.50
CA LEU A 98 -14.59 20.88 8.32
C LEU A 98 -14.36 22.25 8.92
N ILE A 99 -15.34 23.14 8.81
CA ILE A 99 -15.23 24.50 9.32
C ILE A 99 -16.31 24.72 10.37
N PHE A 100 -15.95 25.33 11.50
CA PHE A 100 -16.88 25.92 12.46
C PHE A 100 -17.06 27.40 12.09
N PRO A 101 -18.16 27.79 11.41
CA PRO A 101 -18.27 29.11 10.81
C PRO A 101 -18.21 30.30 11.78
N PRO A 102 -18.72 30.23 13.03
CA PRO A 102 -18.71 31.37 13.95
C PRO A 102 -17.31 31.93 14.24
N THR A 103 -16.30 31.07 14.37
CA THR A 103 -14.91 31.49 14.61
C THR A 103 -14.01 31.36 13.39
N GLY A 104 -14.48 30.68 12.33
CA GLY A 104 -13.66 30.33 11.17
C GLY A 104 -12.68 29.18 11.44
N PHE A 105 -12.77 28.51 12.59
CA PHE A 105 -11.91 27.36 12.89
C PHE A 105 -12.03 26.31 11.78
N THR A 106 -10.89 25.90 11.24
CA THR A 106 -10.80 24.94 10.14
C THR A 106 -10.03 23.71 10.61
N PHE A 107 -10.64 22.54 10.44
CA PHE A 107 -10.02 21.25 10.67
C PHE A 107 -9.75 20.57 9.33
N LEU A 108 -8.49 20.22 9.13
CA LEU A 108 -8.03 19.47 7.97
C LEU A 108 -7.51 18.11 8.41
N LEU A 109 -7.91 17.07 7.68
CA LEU A 109 -7.37 15.73 7.87
C LEU A 109 -7.18 15.07 6.52
N ASP A 110 -5.95 14.64 6.27
CA ASP A 110 -5.62 13.76 5.15
C ASP A 110 -5.49 12.32 5.67
N SER A 111 -6.05 11.37 4.94
CA SER A 111 -5.99 9.94 5.25
C SER A 111 -5.63 9.17 3.99
N THR A 112 -4.74 8.20 4.15
CA THR A 112 -4.25 7.34 3.08
C THR A 112 -4.38 5.89 3.52
N GLU A 113 -4.87 5.03 2.65
CA GLU A 113 -5.16 3.64 2.95
C GLU A 113 -4.84 2.76 1.75
N LEU A 114 -4.10 1.67 1.96
CA LEU A 114 -3.93 0.63 0.97
C LEU A 114 -5.22 -0.21 0.91
N VAL A 115 -5.97 -0.13 -0.18
CA VAL A 115 -7.27 -0.83 -0.33
C VAL A 115 -7.20 -2.06 -1.21
N ARG A 116 -6.10 -2.23 -1.95
CA ARG A 116 -5.79 -3.43 -2.72
C ARG A 116 -4.28 -3.60 -2.78
N GLU A 117 -3.79 -4.78 -2.40
CA GLU A 117 -2.38 -5.13 -2.54
C GLU A 117 -1.96 -5.25 -4.00
N SER A 118 -0.64 -5.23 -4.24
CA SER A 118 -0.11 -5.32 -5.59
C SER A 118 -0.41 -6.68 -6.21
N GLN A 119 -1.04 -6.67 -7.38
CA GLN A 119 -1.38 -7.86 -8.14
C GLN A 119 -1.18 -7.64 -9.64
N GLU A 120 -1.11 -8.72 -10.40
CA GLU A 120 -1.05 -8.66 -11.85
C GLU A 120 -2.37 -8.14 -12.42
N ILE A 121 -2.27 -7.17 -13.32
CA ILE A 121 -3.41 -6.51 -13.95
C ILE A 121 -3.53 -6.92 -15.40
N ARG A 122 -2.40 -6.98 -16.09
CA ARG A 122 -2.34 -7.41 -17.47
C ARG A 122 -1.03 -8.11 -17.78
N PRO A 123 -1.05 -9.39 -18.20
CA PRO A 123 0.12 -10.08 -18.69
C PRO A 123 0.43 -9.70 -20.14
N PHE A 124 1.69 -9.83 -20.52
CA PHE A 124 2.20 -9.63 -21.87
C PHE A 124 3.04 -10.83 -22.30
N VAL A 125 3.02 -11.13 -23.59
CA VAL A 125 3.82 -12.21 -24.19
C VAL A 125 5.09 -11.61 -24.77
N HIS A 126 6.22 -12.30 -24.59
CA HIS A 126 7.48 -11.90 -25.22
C HIS A 126 7.39 -12.03 -26.74
N ASP A 127 7.69 -10.95 -27.45
CA ASP A 127 7.88 -10.95 -28.90
C ASP A 127 9.38 -11.00 -29.24
N GLU A 128 9.80 -12.08 -29.91
CA GLU A 128 11.18 -12.26 -30.37
C GLU A 128 11.59 -11.21 -31.42
N ASN A 129 10.62 -10.65 -32.16
CA ASN A 129 10.85 -9.61 -33.16
C ASN A 129 10.84 -8.20 -32.58
N GLY A 130 10.46 -8.04 -31.31
CA GLY A 130 10.33 -6.74 -30.63
C GLY A 130 11.65 -6.09 -30.22
N TYR A 131 12.80 -6.62 -30.66
CA TYR A 131 14.12 -6.10 -30.28
C TYR A 131 14.46 -4.81 -31.02
N SER A 132 14.74 -3.73 -30.28
CA SER A 132 15.26 -2.48 -30.82
C SER A 132 16.79 -2.44 -30.69
N GLY A 133 17.49 -2.40 -31.83
CA GLY A 133 18.96 -2.27 -31.85
C GLY A 133 19.47 -0.94 -31.28
N GLU A 134 18.69 0.13 -31.42
CA GLU A 134 19.00 1.46 -30.87
C GLU A 134 18.93 1.45 -29.34
N LYS A 135 17.83 0.93 -28.79
CA LYS A 135 17.62 0.85 -27.33
C LYS A 135 18.35 -0.32 -26.67
N LYS A 136 18.88 -1.25 -27.48
CA LYS A 136 19.50 -2.51 -27.06
C LYS A 136 18.60 -3.36 -26.15
N ALA A 137 17.29 -3.27 -26.34
CA ALA A 137 16.27 -3.88 -25.50
C ALA A 137 15.05 -4.30 -26.34
N PHE A 138 14.26 -5.24 -25.82
CA PHE A 138 12.92 -5.51 -26.33
C PHE A 138 11.97 -4.42 -25.88
N VAL A 139 11.04 -4.02 -26.74
CA VAL A 139 10.11 -2.92 -26.49
C VAL A 139 8.67 -3.43 -26.52
N ILE A 140 7.88 -3.03 -25.55
CA ILE A 140 6.42 -3.22 -25.52
C ILE A 140 5.78 -1.84 -25.45
N ASP A 141 5.00 -1.50 -26.47
CA ASP A 141 4.01 -0.44 -26.41
C ASP A 141 2.65 -1.09 -26.12
N GLY A 142 2.04 -0.73 -24.99
CA GLY A 142 0.85 -1.42 -24.51
C GLY A 142 -0.09 -0.52 -23.74
N THR A 143 -1.22 -1.10 -23.36
CA THR A 143 -2.21 -0.44 -22.50
C THR A 143 -2.61 -1.35 -21.35
N PHE A 144 -3.06 -0.80 -20.22
CA PHE A 144 -3.70 -1.57 -19.15
C PHE A 144 -4.93 -0.86 -18.59
N PRO A 145 -5.94 -1.60 -18.10
CA PRO A 145 -7.20 -1.01 -17.65
C PRO A 145 -7.14 -0.42 -16.24
N VAL A 146 -7.86 0.68 -16.03
CA VAL A 146 -8.23 1.21 -14.71
C VAL A 146 -9.68 0.86 -14.43
N SER A 147 -9.96 0.30 -13.25
CA SER A 147 -11.33 -0.08 -12.89
C SER A 147 -12.25 1.15 -12.76
N TYR A 148 -13.48 1.06 -13.29
CA TYR A 148 -14.51 2.08 -13.14
C TYR A 148 -14.93 2.30 -11.67
N THR A 149 -14.70 1.32 -10.79
CA THR A 149 -15.01 1.41 -9.36
C THR A 149 -14.08 2.37 -8.59
N LEU A 150 -13.01 2.84 -9.24
CA LEU A 150 -12.05 3.80 -8.67
C LEU A 150 -12.40 5.26 -8.97
N ALA A 151 -13.65 5.53 -9.34
CA ALA A 151 -14.14 6.89 -9.56
C ALA A 151 -13.94 7.75 -8.31
N ALA A 152 -13.47 8.99 -8.51
CA ALA A 152 -13.37 9.94 -7.42
C ALA A 152 -14.77 10.33 -6.91
N LEU A 153 -14.80 10.73 -5.64
CA LEU A 153 -16.00 11.25 -5.00
C LEU A 153 -15.65 12.58 -4.35
N GLU A 154 -16.38 13.61 -4.72
CA GLU A 154 -16.34 14.91 -4.04
C GLU A 154 -17.69 15.21 -3.39
N TYR A 155 -17.64 15.73 -2.18
CA TYR A 155 -18.79 16.23 -1.45
C TYR A 155 -18.40 17.55 -0.81
N LYS A 156 -18.93 18.65 -1.34
CA LYS A 156 -18.45 19.99 -1.00
C LYS A 156 -19.60 20.92 -0.72
N ASN A 157 -19.57 21.55 0.45
CA ASN A 157 -20.47 22.62 0.87
C ASN A 157 -21.94 22.37 0.49
N PRO A 158 -22.54 21.25 0.95
CA PRO A 158 -23.91 20.91 0.60
C PRO A 158 -24.87 22.00 1.12
N LEU A 159 -25.91 22.28 0.33
CA LEU A 159 -26.98 23.22 0.70
C LEU A 159 -28.01 22.58 1.62
N THR A 160 -28.19 21.26 1.50
CA THR A 160 -29.14 20.46 2.28
C THR A 160 -28.40 19.47 3.18
N TRP A 161 -28.95 19.21 4.36
CA TRP A 161 -28.37 18.23 5.27
C TRP A 161 -28.85 16.81 4.94
N GLU A 162 -27.91 15.93 4.61
CA GLU A 162 -28.17 14.52 4.36
C GLU A 162 -27.45 13.66 5.40
N GLN A 163 -28.15 13.32 6.50
CA GLN A 163 -27.54 12.63 7.65
C GLN A 163 -26.82 11.33 7.25
N THR A 164 -27.48 10.45 6.49
CA THR A 164 -26.92 9.17 6.05
C THR A 164 -25.64 9.35 5.23
N ARG A 165 -25.60 10.36 4.35
CA ARG A 165 -24.43 10.64 3.52
C ARG A 165 -23.28 11.20 4.36
N ILE A 166 -23.57 12.09 5.30
CA ILE A 166 -22.57 12.60 6.24
C ILE A 166 -21.98 11.47 7.10
N ASP A 167 -22.80 10.55 7.60
CA ASP A 167 -22.31 9.42 8.40
C ASP A 167 -21.44 8.46 7.60
N GLN A 168 -21.75 8.25 6.32
CA GLN A 168 -20.93 7.44 5.41
C GLN A 168 -19.60 8.10 5.05
N LEU A 169 -19.60 9.43 4.83
CA LEU A 169 -18.42 10.14 4.32
C LEU A 169 -17.54 10.71 5.42
N ILE A 170 -18.11 11.09 6.56
CA ILE A 170 -17.40 11.74 7.68
C ILE A 170 -17.58 10.89 8.95
N PRO A 171 -16.69 9.91 9.21
CA PRO A 171 -16.82 9.01 10.35
C PRO A 171 -16.88 9.74 11.69
N GLU A 172 -17.52 9.12 12.69
CA GLU A 172 -17.68 9.69 14.03
C GLU A 172 -16.35 10.15 14.66
N GLY A 173 -15.28 9.37 14.48
CA GLY A 173 -13.94 9.72 14.97
C GLY A 173 -13.41 11.04 14.36
N VAL A 174 -13.70 11.31 13.09
CA VAL A 174 -13.32 12.58 12.43
C VAL A 174 -14.11 13.74 13.02
N ARG A 175 -15.43 13.56 13.20
CA ARG A 175 -16.29 14.58 13.81
C ARG A 175 -15.88 14.91 15.24
N LYS A 176 -15.58 13.90 16.06
CA LYS A 176 -15.08 14.10 17.43
C LYS A 176 -13.77 14.87 17.46
N ARG A 177 -12.83 14.58 16.56
CA ARG A 177 -11.57 15.34 16.45
C ARG A 177 -11.79 16.80 16.05
N PHE A 178 -12.71 17.05 15.13
CA PHE A 178 -13.14 18.42 14.80
C PHE A 178 -13.72 19.14 16.02
N ILE A 179 -14.63 18.50 16.76
CA ILE A 179 -15.23 19.07 17.97
C ILE A 179 -14.18 19.38 19.03
N ASN A 180 -13.25 18.45 19.28
CA ASN A 180 -12.13 18.68 20.20
C ASN A 180 -11.30 19.91 19.80
N GLY A 181 -11.08 20.09 18.50
CA GLY A 181 -10.29 21.18 17.95
C GLY A 181 -10.89 22.54 18.22
N PHE A 182 -12.15 22.77 17.83
CA PHE A 182 -12.77 24.08 18.07
C PHE A 182 -13.09 24.31 19.54
N PHE A 183 -13.48 23.25 20.28
CA PHE A 183 -13.84 23.38 21.70
C PHE A 183 -12.74 24.02 22.52
N ALA A 184 -11.48 23.65 22.26
CA ALA A 184 -10.31 24.21 22.94
C ALA A 184 -10.09 25.71 22.67
N GLN A 185 -10.73 26.27 21.65
CA GLN A 185 -10.62 27.67 21.24
C GLN A 185 -11.82 28.52 21.66
N LEU A 186 -12.90 27.90 22.18
CA LEU A 186 -14.11 28.63 22.51
C LEU A 186 -13.91 29.50 23.76
N GLY A 187 -14.25 30.78 23.62
CA GLY A 187 -14.40 31.70 24.73
C GLY A 187 -15.85 31.80 25.21
N TYR A 188 -16.07 32.60 26.27
CA TYR A 188 -17.39 32.85 26.83
C TYR A 188 -18.44 33.26 25.77
N GLN A 189 -18.10 34.20 24.87
CA GLN A 189 -19.03 34.66 23.83
C GLN A 189 -19.38 33.56 22.84
N ASP A 190 -18.44 32.69 22.51
CA ASP A 190 -18.68 31.57 21.60
C ASP A 190 -19.60 30.55 22.25
N PHE A 191 -19.36 30.19 23.52
CA PHE A 191 -20.24 29.30 24.27
C PHE A 191 -21.64 29.88 24.45
N LYS A 192 -21.76 31.18 24.76
CA LYS A 192 -23.05 31.86 24.87
C LYS A 192 -23.81 31.86 23.55
N THR A 193 -23.12 32.14 22.46
CA THR A 193 -23.71 32.11 21.12
C THR A 193 -24.16 30.70 20.78
N LEU A 194 -23.28 29.72 20.96
CA LEU A 194 -23.51 28.33 20.57
C LEU A 194 -24.57 27.65 21.43
N LEU A 195 -24.46 27.69 22.75
CA LEU A 195 -25.28 26.90 23.68
C LEU A 195 -26.58 27.60 24.08
N VAL A 196 -26.61 28.93 24.12
CA VAL A 196 -27.79 29.69 24.56
C VAL A 196 -28.52 30.27 23.35
N THR A 197 -27.83 31.10 22.57
CA THR A 197 -28.49 31.94 21.55
C THR A 197 -28.91 31.14 20.32
N GLN A 198 -28.05 30.24 19.84
CA GLN A 198 -28.28 29.52 18.58
C GLN A 198 -29.03 28.21 18.77
N ASN A 199 -28.74 27.47 19.84
CA ASN A 199 -29.29 26.12 20.04
C ASN A 199 -30.17 25.98 21.30
N GLY A 200 -30.14 26.95 22.22
CA GLY A 200 -31.02 26.94 23.40
C GLY A 200 -30.86 25.72 24.31
N VAL A 201 -29.70 25.08 24.33
CA VAL A 201 -29.43 23.84 25.10
C VAL A 201 -29.03 24.11 26.56
N VAL A 202 -28.67 25.35 26.87
CA VAL A 202 -28.33 25.82 28.22
C VAL A 202 -29.03 27.15 28.49
N PRO A 203 -29.74 27.31 29.63
CA PRO A 203 -30.26 28.60 30.07
C PRO A 203 -29.13 29.62 30.31
N ALA A 204 -29.38 30.91 30.03
CA ALA A 204 -28.36 31.94 30.12
C ALA A 204 -27.78 32.07 31.55
N ASP A 205 -28.64 32.11 32.55
CA ASP A 205 -28.29 32.15 33.98
C ASP A 205 -27.41 30.97 34.40
N THR A 206 -27.73 29.76 33.91
CA THR A 206 -26.93 28.57 34.16
C THR A 206 -25.53 28.70 33.56
N LEU A 207 -25.43 29.17 32.31
CA LEU A 207 -24.13 29.38 31.65
C LEU A 207 -23.26 30.39 32.42
N GLU A 208 -23.84 31.49 32.93
CA GLU A 208 -23.08 32.49 33.69
C GLU A 208 -22.38 31.89 34.92
N THR A 209 -22.96 30.85 35.56
CA THR A 209 -22.35 30.21 36.74
C THR A 209 -21.05 29.46 36.44
N TRP A 210 -20.80 29.13 35.17
CA TRP A 210 -19.67 28.32 34.69
C TRP A 210 -18.41 29.12 34.36
N PHE A 211 -18.50 30.45 34.42
CA PHE A 211 -17.40 31.35 34.13
C PHE A 211 -17.11 32.22 35.35
N ASP A 212 -15.84 32.56 35.54
CA ASP A 212 -15.44 33.60 36.49
C ASP A 212 -15.51 34.98 35.82
N THR A 213 -15.51 36.02 36.65
CA THR A 213 -15.34 37.40 36.19
C THR A 213 -14.09 37.96 36.81
N VAL A 214 -13.06 38.12 35.99
CA VAL A 214 -11.78 38.65 36.43
C VAL A 214 -11.58 40.01 35.79
N THR A 215 -11.31 41.02 36.59
CA THR A 215 -10.94 42.35 36.10
C THR A 215 -9.47 42.60 36.39
N THR A 216 -8.66 42.76 35.34
CA THR A 216 -7.23 43.05 35.45
C THR A 216 -6.93 44.28 34.60
N ASP A 217 -6.38 45.32 35.21
CA ASP A 217 -6.04 46.59 34.55
C ASP A 217 -7.20 47.20 33.75
N GLY A 218 -8.43 47.12 34.28
CA GLY A 218 -9.64 47.62 33.63
C GLY A 218 -10.20 46.73 32.51
N THR A 219 -9.53 45.61 32.19
CA THR A 219 -10.00 44.62 31.21
C THR A 219 -10.76 43.51 31.93
N VAL A 220 -12.00 43.25 31.50
CA VAL A 220 -12.82 42.15 32.01
C VAL A 220 -12.58 40.89 31.17
N SER A 221 -12.14 39.82 31.83
CA SER A 221 -12.03 38.48 31.27
C SER A 221 -13.06 37.53 31.90
N ARG A 222 -13.54 36.59 31.09
CA ARG A 222 -14.49 35.54 31.49
C ARG A 222 -13.87 34.16 31.26
N PRO A 223 -12.92 33.72 32.09
CA PRO A 223 -12.35 32.38 31.97
C PRO A 223 -13.36 31.33 32.44
N VAL A 224 -13.27 30.14 31.85
CA VAL A 224 -14.07 28.97 32.25
C VAL A 224 -13.59 28.44 33.60
N LYS A 225 -14.51 28.13 34.50
CA LYS A 225 -14.19 27.43 35.76
C LYS A 225 -13.77 25.98 35.48
N PRO A 226 -12.69 25.46 36.10
CA PRO A 226 -12.21 24.10 35.82
C PRO A 226 -13.28 23.01 35.95
N GLU A 227 -14.13 23.11 36.98
CA GLU A 227 -15.24 22.17 37.24
C GLU A 227 -16.36 22.24 36.20
N ALA A 228 -16.47 23.35 35.46
CA ALA A 228 -17.46 23.53 34.42
C ALA A 228 -17.02 23.03 33.04
N LEU A 229 -15.72 22.78 32.83
CA LEU A 229 -15.22 22.25 31.56
C LEU A 229 -15.90 20.95 31.11
N PRO A 230 -16.08 19.93 31.98
CA PRO A 230 -16.81 18.71 31.60
C PRO A 230 -18.28 18.98 31.27
N LEU A 231 -18.91 19.95 31.93
CA LEU A 231 -20.32 20.31 31.71
C LEU A 231 -20.49 20.99 30.35
N LEU A 232 -19.65 22.00 30.06
CA LEU A 232 -19.60 22.65 28.74
C LEU A 232 -19.35 21.62 27.65
N ARG A 233 -18.41 20.69 27.88
CA ARG A 233 -18.08 19.63 26.93
C ARG A 233 -19.28 18.75 26.63
N GLN A 234 -19.95 18.27 27.67
CA GLN A 234 -21.15 17.45 27.54
C GLN A 234 -22.24 18.18 26.73
N LYS A 235 -22.42 19.48 26.94
CA LYS A 235 -23.42 20.28 26.21
C LYS A 235 -23.06 20.51 24.75
N VAL A 236 -21.78 20.72 24.44
CA VAL A 236 -21.33 20.82 23.04
C VAL A 236 -21.47 19.49 22.32
N ASP A 237 -21.14 18.36 22.95
CA ASP A 237 -21.26 17.03 22.35
C ASP A 237 -22.73 16.60 22.08
N GLN A 238 -23.71 17.23 22.75
CA GLN A 238 -25.13 17.02 22.50
C GLN A 238 -25.65 17.75 21.26
N LEU A 239 -24.88 18.71 20.73
CA LEU A 239 -25.31 19.46 19.55
C LEU A 239 -25.27 18.57 18.31
N PRO A 240 -26.28 18.66 17.43
CA PRO A 240 -26.22 17.96 16.17
C PRO A 240 -25.05 18.52 15.35
N PHE A 241 -24.27 17.64 14.73
CA PHE A 241 -23.10 18.03 13.95
C PHE A 241 -23.45 19.06 12.85
N SER A 242 -24.66 18.96 12.28
CA SER A 242 -25.21 19.94 11.33
C SER A 242 -25.21 21.37 11.85
N ALA A 243 -25.57 21.59 13.12
CA ALA A 243 -25.61 22.93 13.72
C ALA A 243 -24.21 23.52 13.90
N LEU A 244 -23.19 22.68 14.06
CA LEU A 244 -21.80 23.11 14.25
C LEU A 244 -21.20 23.61 12.94
N VAL A 245 -21.53 22.96 11.82
CA VAL A 245 -20.91 23.27 10.51
C VAL A 245 -21.79 24.16 9.63
N TYR A 246 -23.00 24.51 10.05
CA TYR A 246 -23.90 25.34 9.24
C TYR A 246 -23.45 26.80 9.20
N ASN A 247 -23.19 27.30 7.99
CA ASN A 247 -22.85 28.69 7.75
C ASN A 247 -24.12 29.50 7.47
N LYS A 248 -24.67 30.16 8.48
CA LYS A 248 -25.90 30.98 8.35
C LYS A 248 -25.76 32.12 7.34
N ASN A 249 -24.57 32.72 7.25
CA ASN A 249 -24.32 33.86 6.36
C ASN A 249 -24.30 33.47 4.89
N ARG A 250 -23.83 32.24 4.59
CA ARG A 250 -23.69 31.72 3.22
C ARG A 250 -24.68 30.60 2.87
N GLN A 251 -25.50 30.18 3.82
CA GLN A 251 -26.57 29.19 3.68
C GLN A 251 -26.13 27.82 3.14
N PHE A 252 -24.99 27.32 3.62
CA PHE A 252 -24.50 25.96 3.32
C PHE A 252 -23.86 25.33 4.56
N TYR A 253 -23.67 24.00 4.56
CA TYR A 253 -22.90 23.30 5.58
C TYR A 253 -21.43 23.25 5.18
N ALA A 254 -20.53 23.80 5.99
CA ALA A 254 -19.11 23.94 5.70
C ALA A 254 -18.35 22.63 5.92
N VAL A 255 -18.71 21.65 5.09
CA VAL A 255 -18.18 20.29 5.06
C VAL A 255 -17.67 20.03 3.66
N GLU A 256 -16.40 19.68 3.56
CA GLU A 256 -15.80 19.19 2.32
C GLU A 256 -15.13 17.84 2.56
N PHE A 257 -15.37 16.92 1.65
CA PHE A 257 -14.77 15.60 1.60
C PHE A 257 -14.40 15.28 0.15
N SER A 258 -13.19 14.78 -0.04
CA SER A 258 -12.77 14.22 -1.32
C SER A 258 -12.17 12.84 -1.12
N ARG A 259 -12.53 11.90 -1.98
CA ARG A 259 -11.90 10.59 -2.09
C ARG A 259 -11.40 10.41 -3.51
N ASN A 260 -10.12 10.11 -3.66
CA ASN A 260 -9.51 9.71 -4.93
C ASN A 260 -8.62 8.48 -4.71
N TYR A 261 -8.10 7.94 -5.81
CA TYR A 261 -7.27 6.76 -5.79
C TYR A 261 -5.94 7.03 -6.48
N GLU A 262 -4.91 6.33 -6.04
CA GLU A 262 -3.59 6.30 -6.65
C GLU A 262 -3.22 4.85 -6.94
N LEU A 263 -2.76 4.59 -8.16
CA LEU A 263 -2.19 3.30 -8.55
C LEU A 263 -0.68 3.42 -8.43
N ASN A 264 -0.05 2.55 -7.65
CA ASN A 264 1.41 2.39 -7.67
C ASN A 264 1.76 1.31 -8.69
N ALA A 265 1.82 1.69 -9.96
CA ALA A 265 2.01 0.75 -11.05
C ALA A 265 3.50 0.47 -11.31
N ARG A 266 3.80 -0.75 -11.75
CA ARG A 266 5.13 -1.25 -12.11
C ARG A 266 5.00 -2.26 -13.26
N PHE A 267 6.05 -2.38 -14.06
CA PHE A 267 6.21 -3.48 -15.01
C PHE A 267 7.10 -4.56 -14.39
N ARG A 268 6.64 -5.80 -14.42
CA ARG A 268 7.34 -6.98 -13.91
C ARG A 268 7.90 -7.79 -15.07
N VAL A 269 9.13 -8.24 -14.93
CA VAL A 269 9.80 -9.15 -15.87
C VAL A 269 10.37 -10.33 -15.11
N VAL A 270 10.10 -11.54 -15.57
CA VAL A 270 10.73 -12.78 -15.09
C VAL A 270 11.54 -13.38 -16.24
N ASN A 271 12.83 -13.58 -16.01
CA ASN A 271 13.73 -14.15 -17.02
C ASN A 271 13.60 -15.68 -17.14
N GLY A 272 14.43 -16.29 -17.99
CA GLY A 272 14.49 -17.75 -18.18
C GLY A 272 14.98 -18.51 -16.96
N GLN A 273 15.74 -17.84 -16.09
CA GLN A 273 16.23 -18.36 -14.81
C GLN A 273 15.24 -18.20 -13.65
N GLN A 274 13.99 -17.81 -13.91
CA GLN A 274 12.93 -17.60 -12.91
C GLN A 274 13.21 -16.46 -11.90
N VAL A 275 14.09 -15.53 -12.24
CA VAL A 275 14.37 -14.35 -11.41
C VAL A 275 13.47 -13.20 -11.85
N ALA A 276 12.68 -12.69 -10.92
CA ALA A 276 11.81 -11.54 -11.13
C ALA A 276 12.54 -10.22 -10.89
N ASN A 277 12.26 -9.23 -11.74
CA ASN A 277 12.58 -7.83 -11.49
C ASN A 277 11.35 -6.95 -11.74
N PHE A 278 11.34 -5.76 -11.12
CA PHE A 278 10.31 -4.75 -11.30
C PHE A 278 10.93 -3.43 -11.72
N SER A 279 10.25 -2.71 -12.61
CA SER A 279 10.60 -1.33 -12.96
C SER A 279 10.40 -0.36 -11.78
N ASP A 280 10.73 0.91 -11.98
CA ASP A 280 10.36 1.98 -11.05
C ASP A 280 8.83 2.10 -10.91
N VAL A 281 8.37 2.62 -9.76
CA VAL A 281 6.94 2.84 -9.53
C VAL A 281 6.48 4.10 -10.27
N LYS A 282 5.44 3.98 -11.10
CA LYS A 282 4.71 5.11 -11.65
C LYS A 282 3.43 5.30 -10.84
N ARG A 283 3.31 6.46 -10.19
CA ARG A 283 2.10 6.86 -9.46
C ARG A 283 1.10 7.46 -10.43
N ILE A 284 -0.06 6.84 -10.54
CA ILE A 284 -1.15 7.27 -11.42
C ILE A 284 -2.32 7.71 -10.56
N THR A 285 -2.68 8.98 -10.62
CA THR A 285 -3.87 9.53 -9.95
C THR A 285 -5.10 9.20 -10.78
N VAL A 286 -6.11 8.64 -10.11
CA VAL A 286 -7.40 8.31 -10.72
C VAL A 286 -8.48 9.29 -10.24
N PHE A 287 -9.24 9.83 -11.19
CA PHE A 287 -10.39 10.70 -10.93
C PHE A 287 -11.66 10.18 -11.60
#